data_AF-A0A5F5XZE0-F1
#
_entry.id   AF-A0A5F5XZE0-F1
#
_cell.length_a   1.000
_cell.length_b   1.000
_cell.length_c   1.000
_cell.angle_alpha   90.00
_cell.angle_beta   90.00
_cell.angle_gamma   90.00
#
_symmetry.space_group_name_H-M   'P 1'
#
loop_
_entity.id
_entity.type
_entity.pdbx_description
1 polymer ?
#
loop_
_entity_poly.entity_id
_entity_poly.type
_entity_poly.pdbx_seq_one_letter_code
_entity_poly.pdbx_strand_id
1 'polypeptide(L)'
;MRLFLSVLLVTLALCCYEANALPCPALVEDLSGFLLKPTSAFKVSLANYGAPPEAVQAVLDVKSCTDNISDSRRQALIKILGKITASCGI
;
A
#
# COMPACT_ATOMS: atom_id res chain seq x y z
N MET A 1 1.53 -32.48 -28.10
CA MET A 1 1.50 -31.01 -28.25
C MET A 1 2.01 -30.35 -26.96
N ARG A 2 3.29 -29.96 -26.93
CA ARG A 2 3.94 -29.29 -25.77
C ARG A 2 4.20 -27.80 -26.00
N LEU A 3 3.97 -27.31 -27.22
CA LEU A 3 4.30 -25.94 -27.64
C LEU A 3 3.41 -24.88 -26.99
N PHE A 4 2.14 -25.21 -26.69
CA PHE A 4 1.22 -24.27 -26.04
C PHE A 4 1.73 -23.79 -24.68
N LEU A 5 2.38 -24.67 -23.91
CA LEU A 5 2.95 -24.34 -22.60
C LEU A 5 4.15 -23.41 -22.73
N SER A 6 5.04 -23.67 -23.69
CA SER A 6 6.19 -22.80 -23.98
C SER A 6 5.76 -21.41 -24.46
N VAL A 7 4.76 -21.35 -25.35
CA VAL A 7 4.23 -20.08 -25.87
C VAL A 7 3.51 -19.29 -24.78
N LEU A 8 2.75 -19.95 -23.91
CA LEU A 8 2.12 -19.33 -22.74
C LEU A 8 3.15 -18.77 -21.77
N LEU A 9 4.22 -19.50 -21.47
CA LEU A 9 5.27 -19.02 -20.56
C LEU A 9 6.04 -17.82 -21.15
N VAL A 10 6.31 -17.84 -22.45
CA VAL A 10 6.97 -16.72 -23.15
C VAL A 10 6.05 -15.50 -23.23
N THR A 11 4.76 -15.68 -23.51
CA THR A 11 3.79 -14.58 -23.47
C THR A 11 3.58 -14.07 -22.05
N LEU A 12 3.57 -14.92 -21.02
CA LEU A 12 3.53 -14.43 -19.63
C LEU A 12 4.79 -13.64 -19.30
N ALA A 13 5.98 -14.10 -19.70
CA ALA A 13 7.22 -13.36 -19.47
C ALA A 13 7.30 -12.02 -20.23
N LEU A 14 6.72 -11.94 -21.44
CA LEU A 14 6.73 -10.75 -22.30
C LEU A 14 5.51 -9.82 -22.07
N CYS A 15 4.38 -10.35 -21.59
CA CYS A 15 3.15 -9.62 -21.28
C CYS A 15 2.95 -9.39 -19.78
N CYS A 16 3.81 -9.94 -18.92
CA CYS A 16 4.07 -9.37 -17.60
C CYS A 16 4.63 -7.98 -17.87
N TYR A 17 3.70 -7.02 -17.86
CA TYR A 17 3.95 -5.59 -17.84
C TYR A 17 5.25 -5.36 -17.06
N GLU A 18 6.21 -4.67 -17.68
CA GLU A 18 7.26 -4.01 -16.92
C GLU A 18 6.59 -3.40 -15.69
N ALA A 19 7.15 -3.67 -14.50
CA ALA A 19 6.68 -3.09 -13.27
C ALA A 19 7.01 -1.59 -13.21
N ASN A 20 6.63 -0.84 -14.27
CA ASN A 20 6.51 0.61 -14.34
C ASN A 20 5.31 1.05 -13.49
N ALA A 21 5.07 0.34 -12.39
CA ALA A 21 3.92 0.50 -11.53
C ALA A 21 4.23 1.66 -10.58
N LEU A 22 3.98 2.87 -11.08
CA LEU A 22 3.82 4.04 -10.24
C LEU A 22 2.91 3.65 -9.07
N PRO A 23 3.33 3.90 -7.82
CA PRO A 23 2.54 3.50 -6.67
C PRO A 23 1.17 4.20 -6.76
N CYS A 24 0.10 3.46 -6.50
CA CYS A 24 -1.25 4.01 -6.51
C CYS A 24 -1.30 5.23 -5.57
N PRO A 25 -1.65 6.44 -6.05
CA PRO A 25 -1.64 7.64 -5.22
C PRO A 25 -2.50 7.50 -3.96
N ALA A 26 -3.66 6.85 -4.08
CA ALA A 26 -4.56 6.58 -2.96
C ALA A 26 -3.91 5.69 -1.89
N LEU A 27 -3.14 4.67 -2.30
CA LEU A 27 -2.41 3.80 -1.38
C LEU A 27 -1.31 4.57 -0.64
N VAL A 28 -0.59 5.46 -1.33
CA VAL A 28 0.45 6.28 -0.71
C VAL A 28 -0.16 7.28 0.28
N GLU A 29 -1.29 7.89 -0.08
CA GLU A 29 -2.02 8.78 0.80
C GLU A 29 -2.53 8.04 2.04
N ASP A 30 -3.06 6.83 1.89
CA ASP A 30 -3.54 6.03 3.00
C ASP A 30 -2.43 5.57 3.93
N LEU A 31 -1.30 5.11 3.41
CA LEU A 31 -0.14 4.73 4.24
C LEU A 31 0.42 5.95 4.98
N SER A 32 0.47 7.10 4.32
CA SER A 32 0.88 8.37 4.95
C SER A 32 -0.13 8.80 6.01
N GLY A 33 -1.42 8.71 5.70
CA GLY A 33 -2.51 9.03 6.62
C GLY A 33 -2.57 8.08 7.82
N PHE A 34 -2.31 6.80 7.62
CA PHE A 34 -2.21 5.79 8.66
C PHE A 34 -1.09 6.15 9.65
N LEU A 35 0.06 6.59 9.12
CA LEU A 35 1.20 7.00 9.93
C LEU A 35 1.07 8.40 10.53
N LEU A 36 0.32 9.34 9.96
CA LEU A 36 0.32 10.75 10.40
C LEU A 36 -1.00 11.24 11.00
N LYS A 37 -2.13 10.81 10.44
CA LYS A 37 -3.45 11.32 10.85
C LYS A 37 -3.87 10.67 12.18
N PRO A 38 -4.60 11.41 13.04
CA PRO A 38 -5.27 10.80 14.18
C PRO A 38 -6.31 9.77 13.71
N THR A 39 -6.60 8.77 14.54
CA THR A 39 -7.51 7.66 14.22
C THR A 39 -8.87 8.11 13.70
N SER A 40 -9.45 9.18 14.26
CA SER A 40 -10.73 9.73 13.79
C SER A 40 -10.65 10.24 12.34
N ALA A 41 -9.62 11.02 12.01
CA ALA A 41 -9.43 11.55 10.66
C ALA A 41 -9.06 10.45 9.65
N PHE A 42 -8.28 9.45 10.08
CA PHE A 42 -7.95 8.31 9.23
C PHE A 42 -9.18 7.44 8.95
N LYS A 43 -10.05 7.21 9.95
CA LYS A 43 -11.32 6.48 9.77
C LYS A 43 -12.22 7.15 8.73
N VAL A 44 -12.25 8.48 8.67
CA VAL A 44 -12.98 9.21 7.62
C VAL A 44 -12.40 8.91 6.23
N SER A 45 -11.08 8.76 6.11
CA SER A 45 -10.43 8.42 4.84
C SER A 45 -10.79 6.99 4.39
N LEU A 46 -10.92 6.04 5.32
CA LEU A 46 -11.32 4.66 5.03
C LEU A 46 -12.76 4.54 4.50
N ALA A 47 -13.64 5.50 4.81
CA ALA A 47 -15.03 5.49 4.34
C ALA A 47 -15.14 5.58 2.80
N ASN A 48 -14.11 6.12 2.13
CA ASN A 48 -14.06 6.25 0.67
C ASN A 48 -14.09 4.89 -0.06
N TYR A 49 -13.74 3.79 0.62
CA TYR A 49 -13.64 2.47 0.00
C TYR A 49 -14.89 1.61 0.12
N GLY A 50 -15.90 2.03 0.89
CA GLY A 50 -17.11 1.22 1.12
C GLY A 50 -16.81 -0.17 1.71
N ALA A 51 -15.70 -0.30 2.44
CA ALA A 51 -15.25 -1.58 2.99
C ALA A 51 -16.20 -2.09 4.10
N PRO A 52 -16.31 -3.42 4.28
CA PRO A 52 -17.11 -3.98 5.36
C PRO A 52 -16.58 -3.51 6.73
N PRO A 53 -17.45 -3.34 7.74
CA PRO A 53 -17.05 -2.83 9.06
C PRO A 53 -15.92 -3.62 9.72
N GLU A 54 -15.88 -4.94 9.50
CA GLU A 54 -14.83 -5.84 10.00
C GLU A 54 -13.44 -5.47 9.45
N ALA A 55 -13.34 -5.21 8.15
CA ALA A 55 -12.08 -4.81 7.52
C ALA A 55 -11.61 -3.43 8.00
N VAL A 56 -12.56 -2.49 8.17
CA VAL A 56 -12.25 -1.17 8.73
C VAL A 56 -11.73 -1.31 10.16
N GLN A 57 -12.39 -2.13 10.99
CA GLN A 57 -11.97 -2.34 12.37
C GLN A 57 -10.57 -2.98 12.45
N ALA A 58 -10.29 -4.00 11.64
CA ALA A 58 -8.97 -4.63 11.58
C ALA A 58 -7.85 -3.60 11.28
N VAL A 59 -8.07 -2.69 10.33
CA VAL A 59 -7.10 -1.63 10.03
C VAL A 59 -6.95 -0.66 11.21
N LEU A 60 -8.04 -0.27 11.87
CA LEU A 60 -8.00 0.61 13.05
C LEU A 60 -7.28 -0.05 14.24
N ASP A 61 -7.40 -1.36 14.40
CA ASP A 61 -6.68 -2.10 15.44
C ASP A 61 -5.17 -2.08 15.20
N VAL A 62 -4.72 -2.32 13.96
CA VAL A 62 -3.31 -2.20 13.57
C VAL A 62 -2.82 -0.75 13.73
N LYS A 63 -3.67 0.23 13.42
CA LYS A 63 -3.36 1.65 13.65
C LYS A 63 -3.14 1.93 15.13
N SER A 64 -3.96 1.39 16.02
CA SER A 64 -3.80 1.59 17.46
C SER A 64 -2.44 1.09 17.98
N CYS A 65 -1.98 -0.06 17.49
CA CYS A 65 -0.64 -0.59 17.77
C CYS A 65 0.46 0.32 17.22
N THR A 66 0.30 0.76 15.97
CA THR A 66 1.25 1.69 15.33
C THR A 66 1.28 3.03 16.05
N ASP A 67 0.14 3.44 16.62
CA ASP A 67 0.04 4.74 17.25
C ASP A 67 0.78 4.85 18.58
N ASN A 68 1.05 3.72 19.22
CA ASN A 68 1.87 3.61 20.42
C ASN A 68 3.39 3.63 20.13
N ILE A 69 3.81 3.70 18.87
CA ILE A 69 5.22 3.82 18.49
C ILE A 69 5.69 5.27 18.72
N SER A 70 6.94 5.45 19.14
CA SER A 70 7.52 6.78 19.30
C SER A 70 7.52 7.59 18.00
N ASP A 71 7.34 8.91 18.12
CA ASP A 71 7.32 9.82 16.96
C ASP A 71 8.58 9.69 16.09
N SER A 72 9.75 9.51 16.71
CA SER A 72 11.01 9.29 16.00
C SER A 72 10.99 8.07 15.08
N ARG A 73 10.37 6.97 15.51
CA ARG A 73 10.24 5.73 14.73
C ARG A 73 9.17 5.88 13.66
N ARG A 74 8.05 6.54 13.97
CA ARG A 74 7.00 6.89 12.99
C ARG A 74 7.56 7.75 11.86
N GLN A 75 8.40 8.74 12.19
CA GLN A 75 9.11 9.56 11.19
C GLN A 75 10.12 8.75 10.35
N ALA A 76 10.79 7.76 10.94
CA ALA A 76 11.64 6.85 10.19
C ALA A 76 10.83 6.02 9.17
N LEU A 77 9.64 5.53 9.55
CA LEU A 77 8.74 4.80 8.65
C LEU A 77 8.27 5.68 7.48
N ILE A 78 7.91 6.94 7.73
CA ILE A 78 7.54 7.89 6.67
C ILE A 78 8.68 8.11 5.67
N LYS A 79 9.92 8.26 6.17
CA LYS A 79 11.09 8.37 5.29
C LYS A 79 11.31 7.11 4.46
N ILE A 80 11.09 5.93 5.04
CA ILE A 80 11.18 4.65 4.31
C ILE A 80 10.10 4.58 3.23
N LEU A 81 8.85 4.94 3.56
CA LEU A 81 7.74 5.01 2.60
C LEU A 81 8.07 5.96 1.44
N GLY A 82 8.63 7.13 1.73
CA GLY A 82 9.08 8.10 0.72
C GLY A 82 10.17 7.54 -0.20
N LYS A 83 11.11 6.75 0.33
CA LYS A 83 12.13 6.07 -0.48
C LYS A 83 11.52 4.98 -1.37
N ILE A 84 10.64 4.13 -0.83
CA ILE A 84 9.99 3.05 -1.59
C ILE A 84 9.17 3.62 -2.74
N THR A 85 8.37 4.66 -2.47
CA THR A 85 7.53 5.30 -3.49
C THR A 85 8.35 5.98 -4.59
N ALA A 86 9.49 6.58 -4.25
CA ALA A 86 10.42 7.12 -5.25
C ALA A 86 11.06 6.01 -6.11
N SER A 87 11.41 4.87 -5.51
CA SER A 87 12.00 3.73 -6.25
C SER A 87 11.02 3.05 -7.21
N CYS A 88 9.71 3.09 -6.93
CA CYS A 88 8.67 2.52 -7.80
C CYS A 88 8.21 3.50 -8.90
N GLY A 89 8.67 4.75 -8.88
CA GLY A 89 8.33 5.77 -9.87
C GLY A 89 9.43 6.08 -10.88
N ILE A 90 10.44 5.20 -10.99
CA ILE A 90 11.55 5.27 -11.95
C ILE A 90 11.45 4.07 -12.90
#